data_AF-A0A9E1RRE0-F1
#
_entry.id   AF-A0A9E1RRE0-F1
#
_cell.length_a   1.000
_cell.length_b   1.000
_cell.length_c   1.000
_cell.angle_alpha   90.00
_cell.angle_beta   90.00
_cell.angle_gamma   90.00
#
_symmetry.space_group_name_H-M   'P 1'
#
loop_
_entity.id
_entity.type
_entity.pdbx_description
1 polymer ?
#
loop_
_entity_poly.entity_id
_entity_poly.type
_entity_poly.pdbx_seq_one_letter_code
_entity_poly.pdbx_strand_id
1 'polypeptide(L)'
;MQHPTTVLEALHMLADDPSLRPVAGGTDLVLELARSGVGGQVDLLDLTHVDGFRVLDLADDTIVIGAGVTHADILAEPLVAERILPLAQACLEIGSPQLRNRATVVGNLVTASPANDTISALI
;
A
#
# COMPACT_ATOMS: atom_id res chain seq x y z
N MET A 1 -2.38 -18.57 0.19
CA MET A 1 -2.79 -17.14 0.28
C MET A 1 -4.07 -17.09 1.07
N GLN A 2 -4.12 -16.28 2.12
CA GLN A 2 -5.28 -16.08 2.99
C GLN A 2 -5.89 -14.70 2.71
N HIS A 3 -7.20 -14.56 2.84
CA HIS A 3 -7.94 -13.34 2.46
C HIS A 3 -8.89 -12.91 3.59
N PRO A 4 -8.39 -12.22 4.63
CA PRO A 4 -9.23 -11.66 5.68
C PRO A 4 -10.14 -10.58 5.10
N THR A 5 -11.34 -10.45 5.66
CA THR A 5 -12.32 -9.43 5.27
C THR A 5 -12.32 -8.24 6.24
N THR A 6 -11.71 -8.41 7.42
CA THR A 6 -11.58 -7.34 8.41
C THR A 6 -10.14 -7.21 8.91
N VAL A 7 -9.80 -6.03 9.43
CA VAL A 7 -8.50 -5.80 10.08
C VAL A 7 -8.31 -6.74 11.27
N LEU A 8 -9.38 -7.00 12.04
CA LEU A 8 -9.31 -7.88 13.21
C LEU A 8 -9.00 -9.33 12.82
N GLU A 9 -9.61 -9.84 11.75
CA GLU A 9 -9.28 -11.16 11.19
C GLU A 9 -7.80 -11.22 10.74
N ALA A 10 -7.33 -10.20 10.03
CA ALA A 10 -5.93 -10.14 9.60
C ALA A 10 -4.96 -10.17 10.80
N LEU A 11 -5.29 -9.42 11.87
CA LEU A 11 -4.48 -9.38 13.09
C LEU A 11 -4.48 -10.74 13.83
N HIS A 12 -5.62 -11.43 13.91
CA HIS A 12 -5.68 -12.76 14.49
C HIS A 12 -4.86 -13.77 13.68
N MET A 13 -4.97 -13.75 12.35
CA MET A 13 -4.18 -14.62 11.48
C MET A 13 -2.67 -14.39 11.66
N LEU A 14 -2.24 -13.12 11.77
CA LEU A 14 -0.83 -12.78 12.06
C LEU A 14 -0.37 -13.17 13.46
N ALA A 15 -1.27 -13.14 14.46
CA ALA A 15 -0.95 -13.57 15.81
C ALA A 15 -0.78 -15.10 15.89
N ASP A 16 -1.60 -15.84 15.16
CA ASP A 16 -1.55 -17.31 15.09
C ASP A 16 -0.37 -17.81 14.24
N ASP A 17 -0.07 -17.11 13.13
CA ASP A 17 1.07 -17.39 12.28
C ASP A 17 1.86 -16.10 11.92
N PRO A 18 2.89 -15.78 12.71
CA PRO A 18 3.75 -14.61 12.45
C PRO A 18 4.60 -14.72 11.17
N SER A 19 4.63 -15.89 10.51
CA SER A 19 5.36 -16.06 9.25
C SER A 19 4.58 -15.55 8.03
N LEU A 20 3.26 -15.34 8.17
CA LEU A 20 2.43 -14.75 7.14
C LEU A 20 2.99 -13.39 6.73
N ARG A 21 3.11 -13.18 5.42
CA ARG A 21 3.56 -11.90 4.85
C ARG A 21 2.36 -11.09 4.38
N PRO A 22 2.02 -9.95 5.02
CA PRO A 22 0.97 -9.08 4.54
C PRO A 22 1.30 -8.53 3.16
N VAL A 23 0.31 -8.50 2.27
CA VAL A 23 0.48 -8.00 0.91
C VAL A 23 -0.72 -7.15 0.50
N ALA A 24 -0.42 -6.03 -0.17
CA ALA A 24 -1.39 -5.21 -0.89
C ALA A 24 -1.02 -5.22 -2.39
N GLY A 25 -0.39 -4.14 -2.90
CA GLY A 25 0.05 -4.06 -4.30
C GLY A 25 1.08 -5.12 -4.72
N GLY A 26 1.89 -5.57 -3.75
CA GLY A 26 2.90 -6.63 -3.91
C GLY A 26 4.15 -6.22 -4.71
N THR A 27 4.27 -4.95 -5.11
CA THR A 27 5.31 -4.48 -6.03
C THR A 27 6.72 -4.58 -5.44
N ASP A 28 6.87 -4.31 -4.15
CA ASP A 28 8.16 -4.46 -3.45
C ASP A 28 8.33 -5.88 -2.90
N LEU A 29 7.28 -6.42 -2.26
CA LEU A 29 7.33 -7.75 -1.65
C LEU A 29 7.71 -8.85 -2.64
N VAL A 30 7.15 -8.84 -3.85
CA VAL A 30 7.48 -9.85 -4.86
C VAL A 30 8.96 -9.76 -5.29
N LEU A 31 9.50 -8.55 -5.39
CA LEU A 31 10.92 -8.35 -5.71
C LEU A 31 11.83 -8.75 -4.54
N GLU A 32 11.43 -8.45 -3.30
CA GLU A 32 12.12 -8.89 -2.09
C GLU A 32 12.20 -10.43 -2.05
N LEU A 33 11.06 -11.11 -2.23
CA LEU A 33 11.00 -12.57 -2.24
C LEU A 33 11.86 -13.17 -3.35
N ALA A 34 11.80 -12.63 -4.56
CA ALA A 34 12.64 -13.08 -5.67
C ALA A 34 14.15 -12.91 -5.40
N ARG A 35 14.55 -11.81 -4.75
CA ARG A 35 15.96 -11.51 -4.44
C ARG A 35 16.48 -12.27 -3.21
N SER A 36 15.61 -12.57 -2.26
CA SER A 36 15.97 -13.27 -1.02
C SER A 36 16.46 -14.70 -1.25
N GLY A 37 16.18 -15.28 -2.43
CA GLY A 37 16.55 -16.67 -2.74
C GLY A 37 15.82 -17.70 -1.86
N VAL A 38 14.74 -17.30 -1.18
CA VAL A 38 13.92 -18.20 -0.38
C VAL A 38 13.32 -19.26 -1.30
N GLY A 39 13.86 -20.47 -1.23
CA GLY A 39 13.39 -21.64 -1.98
C GLY A 39 12.17 -22.34 -1.36
N GLY A 40 11.48 -21.66 -0.44
CA GLY A 40 10.33 -22.19 0.30
C GLY A 40 9.02 -21.51 -0.09
N GLN A 41 7.90 -22.16 0.24
CA GLN A 41 6.58 -21.56 0.11
C GLN A 41 6.47 -20.36 1.06
N VAL A 42 6.06 -19.20 0.53
CA VAL A 42 5.73 -18.02 1.33
C VAL A 42 4.22 -17.89 1.39
N ASP A 43 3.69 -17.94 2.61
CA ASP A 43 2.26 -17.78 2.83
C ASP A 43 1.92 -16.29 2.94
N LEU A 44 1.14 -15.83 1.97
CA LEU A 44 0.72 -14.44 1.85
C LEU A 44 -0.62 -14.21 2.53
N LEU A 45 -0.73 -13.09 3.25
CA LEU A 45 -1.95 -12.53 3.79
C LEU A 45 -2.39 -11.34 2.94
N ASP A 46 -3.36 -11.58 2.07
CA ASP A 46 -3.84 -10.58 1.10
C ASP A 46 -4.82 -9.62 1.75
N LEU A 47 -4.38 -8.38 1.95
CA LEU A 47 -5.16 -7.34 2.61
C LEU A 47 -6.11 -6.61 1.66
N THR A 48 -6.10 -6.92 0.35
CA THR A 48 -6.94 -6.21 -0.64
C THR A 48 -8.43 -6.47 -0.48
N HIS A 49 -8.80 -7.50 0.31
CA HIS A 49 -10.17 -7.87 0.63
C HIS A 49 -10.70 -7.27 1.95
N VAL A 50 -9.86 -6.56 2.69
CA VAL A 50 -10.26 -5.96 3.96
C VAL A 50 -11.18 -4.76 3.73
N ASP A 51 -12.32 -4.76 4.41
CA ASP A 51 -13.28 -3.67 4.34
C ASP A 51 -12.67 -2.35 4.83
N GLY A 52 -12.92 -1.26 4.11
CA GLY A 52 -12.37 0.06 4.41
C GLY A 52 -10.87 0.21 4.11
N PHE A 53 -10.21 -0.81 3.56
CA PHE A 53 -8.76 -0.76 3.31
C PHE A 53 -8.41 0.15 2.12
N ARG A 54 -9.30 0.28 1.12
CA ARG A 54 -9.15 1.21 -0.02
C ARG A 54 -10.16 2.36 0.08
N VAL A 55 -9.92 3.25 1.04
CA VAL A 55 -10.71 4.47 1.27
C VAL A 55 -9.82 5.69 1.06
N LEU A 56 -10.27 6.64 0.25
CA LEU A 56 -9.67 7.97 0.13
C LEU A 56 -10.74 8.99 0.49
N ASP A 57 -10.59 9.64 1.63
CA ASP A 57 -11.50 10.68 2.11
C ASP A 57 -10.73 11.98 2.29
N LEU A 58 -11.21 13.02 1.61
CA LEU A 58 -10.65 14.37 1.65
C LEU A 58 -11.63 15.37 2.29
N ALA A 59 -12.68 14.88 2.96
CA ALA A 59 -13.60 15.70 3.71
C ALA A 59 -12.91 16.38 4.89
N ASP A 60 -13.37 17.59 5.22
CA ASP A 60 -12.97 18.33 6.42
C ASP A 60 -11.47 18.63 6.51
N ASP A 61 -10.97 18.95 7.70
CA ASP A 61 -9.58 19.34 7.96
C ASP A 61 -8.61 18.15 8.03
N THR A 62 -9.08 16.91 7.87
CA THR A 62 -8.27 15.69 7.97
C THR A 62 -8.47 14.82 6.74
N ILE A 63 -7.36 14.38 6.13
CA ILE A 63 -7.40 13.48 4.98
C ILE A 63 -7.13 12.06 5.45
N VAL A 64 -7.97 11.13 5.02
CA VAL A 64 -7.82 9.70 5.31
C VAL A 64 -7.39 8.98 4.05
N ILE A 65 -6.22 8.32 4.11
CA ILE A 65 -5.70 7.48 3.04
C ILE A 65 -5.59 6.04 3.56
N GLY A 66 -6.47 5.18 3.08
CA GLY A 66 -6.47 3.75 3.37
C GLY A 66 -5.26 3.05 2.76
N ALA A 67 -4.82 1.96 3.38
CA ALA A 67 -3.60 1.27 2.98
C ALA A 67 -3.66 0.54 1.62
N GLY A 68 -4.87 0.33 1.10
CA GLY A 68 -5.16 -0.17 -0.24
C GLY A 68 -5.26 0.93 -1.31
N VAL A 69 -5.18 2.22 -0.96
CA VAL A 69 -5.20 3.33 -1.93
C VAL A 69 -3.92 3.30 -2.75
N THR A 70 -4.07 3.14 -4.06
CA THR A 70 -2.95 3.09 -5.01
C THR A 70 -2.45 4.48 -5.35
N HIS A 71 -1.22 4.59 -5.86
CA HIS A 71 -0.75 5.87 -6.39
C HIS A 71 -1.64 6.38 -7.53
N ALA A 72 -2.19 5.47 -8.34
CA ALA A 72 -3.15 5.83 -9.39
C ALA A 72 -4.45 6.41 -8.83
N ASP A 73 -4.96 5.90 -7.70
CA ASP A 73 -6.16 6.44 -7.04
C ASP A 73 -5.92 7.88 -6.58
N ILE A 74 -4.76 8.16 -5.98
CA ILE A 74 -4.37 9.52 -5.58
C ILE A 74 -4.37 10.47 -6.79
N LEU A 75 -3.85 10.02 -7.93
CA LEU A 75 -3.77 10.84 -9.14
C LEU A 75 -5.11 11.01 -9.85
N ALA A 76 -6.07 10.12 -9.60
CA ALA A 76 -7.40 10.16 -10.19
C ALA A 76 -8.36 11.10 -9.44
N GLU A 77 -8.04 11.46 -8.19
CA GLU A 77 -8.88 12.31 -7.34
C GLU A 77 -8.54 13.80 -7.53
N PRO A 78 -9.42 14.61 -8.15
CA PRO A 78 -9.12 16.00 -8.46
C PRO A 78 -8.75 16.85 -7.23
N LEU A 79 -9.38 16.57 -6.08
CA LEU A 79 -9.15 17.34 -4.85
C LEU A 79 -7.75 17.11 -4.27
N VAL A 80 -7.06 16.02 -4.62
CA VAL A 80 -5.70 15.75 -4.15
C VAL A 80 -4.74 16.86 -4.60
N ALA A 81 -4.83 17.31 -5.86
CA ALA A 81 -3.97 18.36 -6.37
C ALA A 81 -4.21 19.71 -5.68
N GLU A 82 -5.41 19.94 -5.17
CA GLU A 82 -5.78 21.16 -4.45
C GLU A 82 -5.37 21.11 -2.96
N ARG A 83 -5.51 19.94 -2.34
CA ARG A 83 -5.40 19.78 -0.87
C ARG A 83 -4.04 19.26 -0.42
N ILE A 84 -3.41 18.39 -1.23
CA ILE A 84 -2.17 17.67 -0.91
C ILE A 84 -1.29 17.52 -2.16
N LEU A 85 -1.07 18.63 -2.86
CA LEU A 85 -0.25 18.70 -4.08
C LEU A 85 1.11 17.98 -3.97
N PRO A 86 1.89 18.10 -2.86
CA PRO A 86 3.16 17.39 -2.75
C PRO A 86 3.03 15.87 -2.88
N LEU A 87 1.96 15.28 -2.31
CA LEU A 87 1.70 13.85 -2.45
C LEU A 87 1.32 13.49 -3.89
N ALA A 88 0.52 14.33 -4.56
CA ALA A 88 0.19 14.15 -5.97
C ALA A 88 1.45 14.10 -6.84
N GLN A 89 2.38 15.04 -6.62
CA GLN A 89 3.64 15.12 -7.34
C GLN A 89 4.52 13.88 -7.07
N ALA A 90 4.66 13.47 -5.81
CA ALA A 90 5.39 12.25 -5.48
C ALA A 90 4.78 11.00 -6.13
N CYS A 91 3.45 10.88 -6.16
CA CYS A 91 2.76 9.78 -6.83
C CYS A 91 2.98 9.77 -8.36
N LEU A 92 3.18 10.93 -9.01
CA LEU A 92 3.51 11.02 -10.44
C LEU A 92 4.90 10.45 -10.76
N GLU A 93 5.86 10.63 -9.87
CA GLU A 93 7.25 10.16 -10.05
C GLU A 93 7.40 8.63 -9.92
N ILE A 94 6.37 7.94 -9.39
CA ILE A 94 6.38 6.48 -9.25
C ILE A 94 6.39 5.81 -10.63
N GLY A 95 7.57 5.44 -11.11
CA GLY A 95 7.85 4.56 -12.25
C GLY A 95 6.81 4.58 -13.38
N SER A 96 6.21 3.42 -13.65
CA SER A 96 5.27 3.21 -14.76
C SER A 96 3.80 3.26 -14.32
N PRO A 97 2.85 3.49 -15.24
CA PRO A 97 1.43 3.35 -14.94
C PRO A 97 1.06 1.99 -14.33
N GLN A 98 1.72 0.90 -14.75
CA GLN A 98 1.48 -0.44 -14.20
C GLN A 98 1.90 -0.51 -12.73
N LEU A 99 3.01 0.14 -12.37
CA LEU A 99 3.44 0.23 -10.99
C LEU A 99 2.45 1.06 -10.17
N ARG A 100 2.06 2.24 -10.67
CA ARG A 100 1.10 3.13 -9.98
C ARG A 100 -0.27 2.51 -9.77
N ASN A 101 -0.75 1.69 -10.71
CA ASN A 101 -2.03 0.99 -10.60
C ASN A 101 -2.03 -0.14 -9.57
N ARG A 102 -0.86 -0.56 -9.07
CA ARG A 102 -0.75 -1.65 -8.08
C ARG A 102 -0.17 -1.19 -6.76
N ALA A 103 0.92 -0.43 -6.79
CA ALA A 103 1.60 0.05 -5.59
C ALA A 103 0.69 1.02 -4.82
N THR A 104 0.67 0.86 -3.49
CA THR A 104 -0.12 1.68 -2.58
C THR A 104 0.75 2.69 -1.86
N VAL A 105 0.16 3.84 -1.51
CA VAL A 105 0.88 4.91 -0.78
C VAL A 105 1.40 4.37 0.56
N VAL A 106 0.55 3.66 1.31
CA VAL A 106 0.95 3.07 2.59
C VAL A 106 1.90 1.89 2.38
N GLY A 107 1.80 1.14 1.28
CA GLY A 107 2.79 0.12 0.94
C GLY A 107 4.19 0.72 0.77
N ASN A 108 4.28 1.87 0.07
CA ASN A 108 5.50 2.65 -0.06
C ASN A 108 6.02 3.12 1.31
N LEU A 109 5.14 3.54 2.22
CA LEU A 109 5.53 3.89 3.60
C LEU A 109 6.05 2.67 4.39
N VAL A 110 5.34 1.53 4.34
CA VAL A 110 5.67 0.30 5.09
C VAL A 110 6.96 -0.34 4.60
N THR A 111 7.23 -0.35 3.29
CA THR A 111 8.53 -0.80 2.75
C THR A 111 9.68 0.03 3.32
N ALA A 112 9.45 1.32 3.62
CA ALA A 112 10.42 2.21 4.24
C ALA A 112 11.79 2.26 3.53
N SER A 113 11.80 2.09 2.20
CA SER A 113 13.02 2.23 1.40
C SER A 113 13.46 3.70 1.40
N PRO A 114 14.77 4.00 1.53
CA PRO A 114 15.27 5.37 1.41
C PRO A 114 14.96 6.04 0.06
N ALA A 115 14.62 5.25 -0.96
CA ALA A 115 14.29 5.72 -2.30
C ALA A 115 12.78 5.85 -2.55
N ASN A 116 11.93 5.68 -1.52
CA ASN A 116 10.47 5.71 -1.69
C ASN A 116 9.95 7.14 -1.74
N ASP A 117 9.39 7.51 -2.90
CA ASP A 117 9.08 8.90 -3.25
C ASP A 117 7.98 9.52 -2.37
N THR A 118 7.00 8.73 -1.93
CA THR A 118 5.84 9.29 -1.21
C THR A 118 6.08 9.54 0.28
N ILE A 119 7.14 8.97 0.88
CA ILE A 119 7.43 9.14 2.31
C ILE A 119 7.69 10.61 2.64
N SER A 120 8.52 11.28 1.83
CA SER A 120 8.87 12.69 2.04
C SER A 120 7.68 13.65 1.89
N ALA A 121 6.66 13.27 1.11
CA ALA A 121 5.46 14.09 0.93
C ALA A 121 4.47 13.98 2.10
N LEU A 122 4.71 13.07 3.05
CA LEU A 122 3.86 12.81 4.22
C LEU A 122 4.45 13.37 5.54
N ILE A 123 5.59 14.08 5.48
CA ILE A 123 6.29 14.68 6.62
C ILE A 123 6.36 16.19 6.43
#